data_AF-A0A061N814-F1
#
_entry.id   AF-A0A061N814-F1
#
_cell.length_a   1.000
_cell.length_b   1.000
_cell.length_c   1.000
_cell.angle_alpha   90.00
_cell.angle_beta   90.00
_cell.angle_gamma   90.00
#
_symmetry.space_group_name_H-M   'P 1'
#
loop_
_entity.id
_entity.type
_entity.pdbx_description
1 polymer ?
#
loop_
_entity_poly.entity_id
_entity_poly.type
_entity_poly.pdbx_seq_one_letter_code
_entity_poly.pdbx_strand_id
1 'polypeptide(L)' 'MIWMTSDPALKQLENQVPGLLLWIPHLPIEHLDPNYRSKTIRDQMQQLLPDVMAEWRKEDSL' A
#
# COMPACT_ATOMS: atom_id res chain seq x y z
N MET A 1 -10.20 -7.15 -6.20
CA MET A 1 -10.06 -7.22 -4.71
C MET A 1 -8.66 -6.82 -4.26
N ILE A 2 -8.55 -5.91 -3.28
CA ILE A 2 -7.27 -5.40 -2.75
C ILE A 2 -7.23 -5.60 -1.23
N TRP A 3 -6.12 -6.12 -0.74
CA TRP A 3 -5.79 -6.29 0.67
C TRP A 3 -4.67 -5.35 1.07
N MET A 4 -4.64 -4.96 2.34
CA MET A 4 -3.63 -4.03 2.86
C MET A 4 -3.13 -4.49 4.22
N THR A 5 -1.81 -4.46 4.40
CA THR A 5 -1.17 -4.81 5.67
C THR A 5 0.11 -4.00 5.86
N SER A 6 0.54 -3.86 7.11
CA SER A 6 1.89 -3.40 7.46
C SER A 6 2.76 -4.52 8.02
N ASP A 7 2.20 -5.72 8.22
CA ASP A 7 2.95 -6.88 8.70
C ASP A 7 3.84 -7.45 7.57
N PRO A 8 5.18 -7.39 7.70
CA PRO A 8 6.08 -7.94 6.69
C PRO A 8 5.99 -9.47 6.57
N ALA A 9 5.53 -10.19 7.60
CA ALA A 9 5.37 -11.64 7.52
C ALA A 9 4.30 -12.03 6.49
N LEU A 10 3.22 -11.24 6.38
CA LEU A 10 2.15 -11.50 5.42
C LEU A 10 2.57 -11.25 3.98
N LYS A 11 3.59 -10.43 3.73
CA LYS A 11 4.14 -10.21 2.38
C LYS A 11 4.65 -11.51 1.76
N GLN A 12 5.18 -12.43 2.56
CA GLN A 12 5.67 -13.73 2.08
C GLN A 12 4.54 -14.61 1.51
N LEU A 13 3.29 -14.30 1.85
CA LEU A 13 2.10 -15.03 1.44
C LEU A 13 1.36 -14.36 0.28
N GLU A 14 1.92 -13.30 -0.33
CA GLU A 14 1.22 -12.50 -1.36
C GLU A 14 0.65 -13.34 -2.52
N ASN A 15 1.37 -14.39 -2.94
CA ASN A 15 0.94 -15.29 -4.02
C ASN A 15 -0.16 -16.28 -3.61
N GLN A 16 -0.50 -16.34 -2.32
CA GLN A 16 -1.54 -17.23 -1.79
C GLN A 16 -2.85 -16.47 -1.52
N VAL A 17 -2.83 -15.13 -1.59
CA VAL A 17 -4.00 -14.30 -1.36
C VAL A 17 -4.70 -14.03 -2.69
N PRO A 18 -6.04 -14.11 -2.76
CA PRO A 18 -6.75 -13.71 -3.97
C PRO A 18 -6.65 -12.20 -4.18
N GLY A 19 -6.12 -11.77 -5.33
CA GLY A 19 -5.98 -10.35 -5.68
C GLY A 19 -4.65 -9.73 -5.21
N LEU A 20 -4.61 -8.41 -5.07
CA LEU A 20 -3.40 -7.66 -4.71
C LEU A 20 -3.24 -7.54 -3.19
N LEU A 21 -2.08 -7.94 -2.65
CA LEU A 21 -1.68 -7.64 -1.27
C LEU A 21 -0.74 -6.43 -1.25
N LEU A 22 -1.23 -5.28 -0.81
CA LEU A 22 -0.43 -4.07 -0.59
C LEU A 22 0.24 -4.12 0.77
N TRP A 23 1.57 -4.06 0.78
CA TRP A 23 2.35 -3.88 2.00
C TRP A 23 2.70 -2.40 2.19
N ILE A 24 2.30 -1.83 3.32
CA ILE A 24 2.60 -0.45 3.70
C ILE A 24 3.68 -0.45 4.77
N PRO A 25 4.85 0.18 4.51
CA PRO A 25 5.91 0.26 5.51
C PRO A 25 5.44 1.06 6.74
N HIS A 26 5.93 0.68 7.91
CA HIS A 26 5.81 1.53 9.09
C HIS A 26 6.49 2.88 8.83
N LEU A 27 5.73 3.96 9.02
CA LEU A 27 6.22 5.32 8.93
C LEU A 27 6.38 5.87 10.36
N PRO A 28 7.59 6.22 10.81
CA PRO A 28 7.79 6.86 12.09
C PRO A 28 7.36 8.33 11.98
N ILE A 29 6.07 8.60 12.18
CA ILE A 29 5.46 9.92 11.98
C ILE A 29 5.13 10.64 13.29
N GLU A 30 5.33 9.97 14.42
CA GLU A 30 4.92 10.40 15.76
C GLU A 30 5.61 11.72 16.15
N HIS A 31 6.88 11.86 15.77
CA HIS A 31 7.72 13.01 16.09
C HIS A 31 7.85 14.01 14.92
N LEU A 32 7.18 13.76 13.79
CA LEU A 32 7.25 14.66 12.64
C LEU A 32 6.36 15.89 12.82
N ASP A 33 6.85 17.03 12.36
CA ASP A 33 6.05 18.25 12.21
C ASP A 33 4.78 17.96 11.37
N PRO A 34 3.60 18.52 11.71
CA PRO A 34 2.35 18.22 11.03
C PRO A 34 2.38 18.40 9.50
N ASN A 35 3.09 19.41 9.00
CA ASN A 35 3.20 19.65 7.55
C ASN A 35 4.08 18.59 6.88
N TYR A 36 5.16 18.19 7.55
CA TYR A 36 6.07 17.17 7.05
C TYR A 36 5.44 15.77 7.11
N ARG A 37 4.69 15.46 8.18
CA ARG A 37 3.91 14.22 8.32
C ARG A 37 2.99 13.97 7.12
N SER A 38 2.20 14.99 6.75
CA SER A 38 1.26 14.89 5.63
C SER A 38 1.96 14.66 4.30
N LYS A 39 3.15 15.27 4.11
CA LYS A 39 3.98 15.05 2.93
C LYS A 39 4.53 13.62 2.91
N THR A 40 5.11 13.14 4.00
CA THR A 40 5.66 11.77 4.09
C THR A 40 4.61 10.70 3.80
N ILE A 41 3.40 10.85 4.36
CA ILE A 41 2.30 9.91 4.07
C ILE A 41 1.91 9.96 2.58
N ARG A 42 1.81 11.16 2.01
CA ARG A 42 1.47 11.34 0.58
C ARG A 42 2.51 10.69 -0.32
N ASP A 43 3.79 10.93 -0.06
CA ASP A 43 4.90 10.39 -0.83
C ASP A 43 4.89 8.85 -0.77
N GLN A 44 4.59 8.26 0.40
CA GLN A 44 4.44 6.81 0.54
C GLN A 44 3.25 6.25 -0.26
N MET A 45 2.10 6.93 -0.22
CA MET A 45 0.91 6.49 -0.96
C MET A 45 1.10 6.61 -2.48
N GLN A 46 1.80 7.64 -2.95
CA GLN A 46 2.08 7.82 -4.38
C GLN A 46 2.85 6.66 -4.99
N GLN A 47 3.71 5.99 -4.22
CA GLN A 47 4.46 4.83 -4.67
C GLN A 47 3.58 3.59 -4.87
N LEU A 48 2.43 3.50 -4.18
CA LEU A 48 1.53 2.35 -4.22
C LEU A 48 0.42 2.49 -5.28
N LEU A 49 0.16 3.72 -5.76
CA LEU A 49 -0.89 3.99 -6.75
C LEU A 49 -0.76 3.20 -8.05
N PRO A 50 0.44 2.99 -8.64
CA PRO A 50 0.57 2.21 -9.88
C PRO A 50 0.01 0.80 -9.74
N ASP A 51 0.28 0.13 -8.61
CA ASP A 51 -0.14 -1.25 -8.34
C ASP A 51 -1.65 -1.34 -8.12
N VAL A 52 -2.21 -0.39 -7.35
CA VAL A 52 -3.67 -0.25 -7.16
C VAL A 52 -4.39 -0.09 -8.49
N MET A 53 -3.91 0.83 -9.33
CA MET A 53 -4.52 1.11 -10.63
C MET A 53 -4.37 -0.07 -11.60
N ALA A 54 -3.28 -0.83 -11.51
CA ALA A 54 -3.12 -2.05 -12.28
C ALA A 54 -4.15 -3.11 -11.87
N GLU A 55 -4.40 -3.28 -10.57
CA GLU A 55 -5.35 -4.26 -10.07
C GLU A 55 -6.80 -3.90 -10.43
N TRP A 56 -7.21 -2.65 -10.25
CA TRP A 56 -8.56 -2.21 -10.64
C TRP A 56 -8.84 -2.37 -12.14
N ARG A 57 -7.84 -2.12 -13.01
CA ARG A 57 -8.01 -2.36 -14.44
C ARG A 57 -8.25 -3.83 -14.79
N LYS A 58 -7.68 -4.77 -14.03
CA LYS A 58 -7.96 -6.20 -14.22
C LYS A 58 -9.40 -6.53 -13.83
N GLU A 59 -9.89 -5.92 -12.77
CA GLU A 59 -11.26 -6.09 -12.27
C GLU A 59 -12.29 -5.48 -13.22
N ASP A 60 -12.03 -4.30 -13.80
CA ASP A 60 -12.89 -3.65 -14.81
C ASP A 60 -12.90 -4.37 -16.17
N SER A 61 -11.91 -5.24 -16.44
CA SER A 61 -11.80 -5.99 -17.70
C SER A 61 -12.46 -7.39 -17.63
N LEU A 62 -13.05 -7.74 -16.48
CA LEU A 62 -13.82 -8.97 -16.23
C LEU A 62 -15.32 -8.71 -16.34
#